data_AF-A0A9D7XTB2-F1
#
_entry.id   AF-A0A9D7XTB2-F1
#
_cell.length_a   1.000
_cell.length_b   1.000
_cell.length_c   1.000
_cell.angle_alpha   90.00
_cell.angle_beta   90.00
_cell.angle_gamma   90.00
#
_symmetry.space_group_name_H-M   'P 1'
#
loop_
_entity.id
_entity.type
_entity.pdbx_description
1 polymer ?
#
loop_
_entity_poly.entity_id
_entity_poly.type
_entity_poly.pdbx_seq_one_letter_code
_entity_poly.pdbx_strand_id
1 'polypeptide(L)' 'MAKKPTREEQQRMCTGKRRYATEADALDTALLRGVERTRQAYRCPLCHRWHLTTTRASQ' A
#
# COMPACT_ATOMS: atom_id res chain seq x y z
N MET A 1 -9.47 18.84 -17.84
CA MET A 1 -8.04 18.44 -17.82
C MET A 1 -7.71 18.02 -16.39
N ALA A 2 -7.59 16.72 -16.10
CA ALA A 2 -7.28 16.27 -14.74
C ALA A 2 -5.82 16.65 -14.41
N LYS A 3 -5.62 17.61 -13.49
CA LYS A 3 -4.28 17.95 -12.99
C LYS A 3 -3.69 16.70 -12.32
N LYS A 4 -2.46 16.34 -12.70
CA LYS A 4 -1.71 15.29 -11.98
C LYS A 4 -1.50 15.78 -10.54
N PRO A 5 -1.80 14.96 -9.51
CA PRO A 5 -1.67 15.37 -8.12
C PRO A 5 -0.21 15.72 -7.82
N THR A 6 0.02 16.81 -7.08
CA THR A 6 1.38 17.19 -6.67
C THR A 6 1.98 16.13 -5.72
N ARG A 7 3.31 16.13 -5.55
CA ARG A 7 3.98 15.20 -4.61
C ARG A 7 3.40 15.26 -3.19
N GLU A 8 2.92 16.42 -2.78
CA GLU A 8 2.34 16.62 -1.45
C GLU A 8 0.95 16.00 -1.35
N GLU A 9 0.11 16.16 -2.37
CA GLU A 9 -1.20 15.49 -2.48
C GLU A 9 -1.04 13.97 -2.57
N GLN A 10 -0.05 13.49 -3.33
CA GLN A 10 0.28 12.06 -3.40
C GLN A 10 0.72 11.50 -2.05
N GLN A 11 1.47 12.29 -1.27
CA GLN A 11 1.85 11.92 0.08
C GLN A 11 0.65 11.89 1.02
N ARG A 12 -0.26 12.87 0.93
CA ARG A 12 -1.53 12.90 1.70
C ARG A 12 -2.41 11.69 1.39
N MET A 13 -2.47 11.25 0.14
CA MET A 13 -3.20 10.05 -0.28
C MET A 13 -2.59 8.75 0.30
N CYS A 14 -1.30 8.77 0.59
CA CYS A 14 -0.59 7.67 1.25
C CYS A 14 -0.53 7.83 2.78
N THR A 15 -1.02 8.94 3.33
CA THR A 15 -1.03 9.18 4.79
C THR A 15 -1.98 8.17 5.45
N GLY A 16 -1.50 7.52 6.51
CA GLY A 16 -2.23 6.41 7.17
C GLY A 16 -1.91 5.01 6.60
N LYS A 17 -1.25 4.89 5.46
CA LYS A 17 -0.75 3.61 4.94
C LYS A 17 0.73 3.45 5.26
N ARG A 18 1.13 2.25 5.73
CA ARG A 18 2.56 1.89 5.82
C ARG A 18 3.16 1.81 4.42
N ARG A 19 4.37 2.33 4.29
CA ARG A 19 5.15 2.40 3.03
C ARG A 19 6.36 1.50 3.19
N TYR A 20 6.42 0.44 2.42
CA TYR A 20 7.51 -0.53 2.44
C TYR A 20 8.44 -0.31 1.24
N ALA A 21 9.71 -0.64 1.43
CA ALA A 21 10.74 -0.47 0.39
C ALA A 21 10.60 -1.53 -0.71
N THR A 22 10.24 -2.75 -0.34
CA THR A 22 10.12 -3.91 -1.25
C THR A 22 8.78 -4.63 -1.05
N GLU A 23 8.42 -5.46 -2.02
CA GLU A 23 7.24 -6.33 -1.91
C GLU A 23 7.38 -7.32 -0.76
N ALA A 24 8.56 -7.93 -0.64
CA ALA A 24 8.88 -8.89 0.40
C ALA A 24 8.70 -8.29 1.81
N ASP A 25 9.18 -7.06 2.04
CA ASP A 25 9.04 -6.36 3.33
C ASP A 25 7.56 -6.08 3.69
N ALA A 26 6.75 -5.77 2.68
CA ALA A 26 5.30 -5.60 2.85
C ALA A 26 4.61 -6.93 3.21
N LEU A 27 4.94 -8.01 2.50
CA LEU A 27 4.37 -9.34 2.72
C LEU A 27 4.83 -9.95 4.03
N ASP A 28 6.11 -9.80 4.38
CA ASP A 28 6.65 -10.23 5.68
C ASP A 28 5.93 -9.52 6.81
N THR A 29 5.71 -8.20 6.69
CA THR A 29 4.89 -7.48 7.67
C THR A 29 3.43 -7.98 7.71
N ALA A 30 2.86 -8.41 6.58
CA ALA A 30 1.52 -9.00 6.58
C ALA A 30 1.50 -10.35 7.32
N LEU A 31 2.52 -11.17 7.11
CA LEU A 31 2.73 -12.46 7.79
C LEU A 31 2.94 -12.28 9.30
N LEU A 32 3.84 -11.38 9.71
CA LEU A 32 4.10 -11.05 11.11
C LEU A 32 2.85 -10.53 11.83
N ARG A 33 1.90 -9.95 11.10
CA ARG A 33 0.62 -9.46 11.62
C ARG A 33 -0.51 -10.47 11.50
N GLY A 34 -0.29 -11.65 10.91
CA GLY A 34 -1.30 -12.68 10.69
C GLY A 34 -2.42 -12.25 9.74
N VAL A 35 -2.13 -11.32 8.83
CA VAL A 35 -3.10 -10.76 7.87
C VAL A 35 -2.71 -11.05 6.42
N GLU A 36 -1.76 -11.96 6.19
CA GLU A 36 -1.30 -12.34 4.85
C GLU A 36 -2.43 -12.89 3.96
N ARG A 37 -3.47 -13.50 4.56
CA ARG A 37 -4.64 -13.99 3.82
C ARG A 37 -5.63 -12.92 3.42
N THR A 38 -5.67 -11.80 4.13
CA THR A 38 -6.65 -10.73 3.93
C THR A 38 -6.04 -9.46 3.34
N ARG A 39 -4.71 -9.35 3.34
CA ARG A 39 -3.97 -8.20 2.81
C ARG A 39 -2.92 -8.66 1.80
N GLN A 40 -2.91 -7.98 0.66
CA GLN A 40 -1.89 -8.17 -0.37
C GLN A 40 -1.01 -6.92 -0.50
N ALA A 41 0.25 -7.14 -0.86
CA ALA A 41 1.17 -6.08 -1.21
C ALA A 41 0.87 -5.57 -2.63
N TYR A 42 0.84 -4.25 -2.82
CA TYR A 42 0.73 -3.62 -4.14
C TYR A 42 1.68 -2.43 -4.24
N ARG A 43 2.23 -2.23 -5.44
CA ARG A 43 3.03 -1.04 -5.74
C ARG A 43 2.11 0.14 -6.05
N CYS A 44 2.19 1.20 -5.25
CA CYS A 44 1.38 2.38 -5.47
C CYS A 44 1.87 3.17 -6.70
N PRO A 45 0.99 3.54 -7.65
CA PRO A 45 1.39 4.29 -8.85
C PRO A 45 1.73 5.75 -8.57
N LEU A 46 1.39 6.27 -7.38
CA LEU A 46 1.67 7.66 -6.98
C LEU A 46 3.05 7.76 -6.33
N CYS A 47 3.26 7.06 -5.20
CA CYS A 47 4.51 7.16 -4.45
C CYS A 47 5.57 6.12 -4.84
N HIS A 48 5.23 5.19 -5.74
CA HIS A 48 6.08 4.08 -6.21
C HIS A 48 6.58 3.11 -5.11
N ARG A 49 6.04 3.21 -3.89
CA ARG A 49 6.36 2.33 -2.75
C ARG A 49 5.33 1.21 -2.61
N TRP A 50 5.69 0.20 -1.83
CA TRP A 50 4.84 -0.94 -1.55
C TRP A 50 3.89 -0.66 -0.38
N HIS A 51 2.63 -1.03 -0.55
CA HIS A 51 1.58 -0.84 0.42
C HIS A 51 0.78 -2.12 0.60
N LEU A 52 0.23 -2.33 1.79
CA LEU A 52 -0.76 -3.38 2.02
C LEU A 52 -2.15 -2.85 1.72
N THR A 53 -2.87 -3.53 0.83
CA THR A 53 -4.30 -3.33 0.62
C THR A 53 -5.06 -4.51 1.18
N THR A 54 -6.21 -4.25 1.80
CA THR A 54 -7.13 -5.32 2.16
C THR A 54 -7.76 -5.81 0.85
N THR A 55 -7.50 -7.06 0.49
CA THR A 55 -8.34 -7.71 -0.51
C THR A 55 -9.64 -8.05 0.21
N ARG A 56 -10.75 -7.47 -0.25
CA ARG A 56 -12.08 -7.99 0.08
C ARG A 56 -12.17 -9.42 -0.47
N ALA A 57 -11.57 -10.38 0.22
CA ALA A 57 -12.08 -11.73 0.22
C ALA A 57 -13.38 -11.61 1.01
N SER A 58 -14.49 -11.65 0.28
CA SER A 58 -15.85 -11.57 0.78
C SER A 58 -15.99 -12.35 2.10
N GLN A 59 -16.39 -11.66 3.17
CA GLN A 59 -17.10 -12.29 4.28
C GLN A 59 -18.55 -12.50 3.86
#